data_AF-A0A838P605-F1
#
_entry.id   AF-A0A838P605-F1
#
_cell.length_a   1.000
_cell.length_b   1.000
_cell.length_c   1.000
_cell.angle_alpha   90.00
_cell.angle_beta   90.00
_cell.angle_gamma   90.00
#
_symmetry.space_group_name_H-M   'P 1'
#
loop_
_entity.id
_entity.type
_entity.pdbx_description
1 polymer ?
#
loop_
_entity_poly.entity_id
_entity_poly.type
_entity_poly.pdbx_seq_one_letter_code
_entity_poly.pdbx_strand_id
1 'polypeptide(L)'
;MTAQASLQSAISAVNSGAFYYIQKPFSNDELVAILRRACEYRAVRVENKQLKQEIRRRDKTAVTRPIGRSKRFMELLKLAEHVAPTDSTVLIQGESGTGKEVVARYVHNLSNRADGPFLSINCGALPENLLESELFGHVKGSFT
;
A
#
# COMPACT_ATOMS: atom_id res chain seq x y z
N MET A 1 -18.97 -41.30 -11.86
CA MET A 1 -19.35 -40.78 -10.53
C MET A 1 -19.88 -39.37 -10.70
N THR A 2 -21.20 -39.19 -10.56
CA THR A 2 -21.93 -37.92 -10.69
C THR A 2 -21.85 -37.16 -9.36
N ALA A 3 -20.93 -36.20 -9.24
CA ALA A 3 -20.91 -35.28 -8.11
C ALA A 3 -22.00 -34.22 -8.33
N GLN A 4 -23.02 -34.19 -7.50
CA GLN A 4 -24.10 -33.19 -7.55
C GLN A 4 -23.55 -31.85 -7.05
N ALA A 5 -23.01 -31.04 -7.95
CA ALA A 5 -22.63 -29.67 -7.64
C ALA A 5 -23.89 -28.85 -7.31
N SER A 6 -24.02 -28.39 -6.06
CA SER A 6 -25.06 -27.45 -5.66
C SER A 6 -24.51 -26.03 -5.66
N LEU A 7 -25.33 -25.06 -6.04
CA LEU A 7 -24.98 -23.64 -5.98
C LEU A 7 -24.46 -23.22 -4.59
N GLN A 8 -25.04 -23.79 -3.52
CA GLN A 8 -24.58 -23.57 -2.15
C GLN A 8 -23.13 -24.05 -1.94
N SER A 9 -22.76 -25.23 -2.43
CA SER A 9 -21.39 -25.74 -2.31
C SER A 9 -20.37 -24.87 -3.06
N ALA A 10 -20.76 -24.33 -4.22
CA ALA A 10 -19.93 -23.43 -5.00
C ALA A 10 -19.69 -22.10 -4.26
N ILE A 11 -20.75 -21.51 -3.69
CA ILE A 11 -20.67 -20.29 -2.89
C ILE A 11 -19.79 -20.51 -1.65
N SER A 12 -19.99 -21.61 -0.92
CA SER A 12 -19.18 -21.94 0.25
C SER A 12 -17.70 -22.11 -0.09
N ALA A 13 -17.38 -22.74 -1.22
CA ALA A 13 -16.00 -22.92 -1.66
C ALA A 13 -15.32 -21.57 -1.96
N VAL A 14 -15.99 -20.68 -2.70
CA VAL A 14 -15.46 -19.35 -3.03
C VAL A 14 -15.30 -18.49 -1.76
N ASN A 15 -16.28 -18.51 -0.86
CA ASN A 15 -16.18 -17.81 0.43
C ASN A 15 -15.04 -18.34 1.31
N SER A 16 -14.69 -19.61 1.17
CA SER A 16 -13.55 -20.23 1.85
C SER A 16 -12.19 -19.93 1.17
N GLY A 17 -12.18 -19.11 0.12
CA GLY A 17 -10.97 -18.66 -0.58
C GLY A 17 -10.63 -19.47 -1.83
N ALA A 18 -11.52 -20.33 -2.33
CA ALA A 18 -11.31 -20.97 -3.63
C ALA A 18 -11.31 -19.91 -4.74
N PHE A 19 -10.32 -19.98 -5.63
CA PHE A 19 -10.19 -19.04 -6.76
C PHE A 19 -11.35 -19.18 -7.74
N TYR A 20 -11.78 -20.42 -8.01
CA TYR A 20 -12.88 -20.73 -8.92
C TYR A 20 -13.48 -22.10 -8.59
N TYR A 21 -14.77 -22.27 -8.88
CA TYR A 21 -15.48 -23.55 -8.73
C TYR A 21 -15.96 -24.02 -10.11
N ILE A 22 -15.67 -25.28 -10.47
CA ILE A 22 -16.04 -25.85 -11.78
C ILE A 22 -17.01 -27.00 -11.56
N GLN A 23 -18.18 -26.93 -12.20
CA GLN A 23 -19.15 -28.00 -12.22
C GLN A 23 -18.87 -28.97 -13.38
N LYS A 24 -19.05 -30.27 -13.15
CA LYS A 24 -19.02 -31.27 -14.22
C LYS A 24 -20.40 -31.40 -14.90
N PRO A 25 -20.45 -31.66 -16.21
CA PRO A 25 -19.33 -31.75 -17.14
C PRO A 25 -18.80 -30.35 -17.54
N PHE A 26 -17.49 -30.25 -17.78
CA PHE A 26 -16.83 -29.03 -18.26
C PHE A 26 -16.02 -29.34 -19.52
N SER A 27 -15.70 -28.32 -20.31
CA SER A 27 -14.81 -28.47 -21.47
C SER A 27 -13.35 -28.30 -21.08
N ASN A 28 -12.43 -28.91 -21.83
CA ASN A 28 -11.00 -28.71 -21.63
C ASN A 28 -10.59 -27.24 -21.85
N ASP A 29 -11.19 -26.57 -22.83
CA ASP A 29 -10.90 -25.16 -23.13
C ASP A 29 -11.30 -24.23 -21.98
N GLU A 30 -12.46 -24.49 -21.37
CA GLU A 30 -12.93 -23.77 -20.18
C GLU A 30 -11.97 -23.96 -18.99
N LEU A 31 -11.54 -25.20 -18.75
CA LEU A 31 -10.56 -25.50 -17.70
C LEU A 31 -9.24 -24.78 -17.94
N VAL A 32 -8.71 -24.83 -19.17
CA VAL A 32 -7.45 -24.15 -19.53
C VAL A 32 -7.56 -22.63 -19.36
N ALA A 33 -8.69 -22.03 -19.74
CA ALA A 33 -8.92 -20.59 -19.57
C ALA A 33 -8.92 -20.19 -18.08
N ILE A 34 -9.58 -20.98 -17.22
CA ILE A 34 -9.60 -20.73 -15.77
C ILE A 34 -8.21 -20.88 -15.16
N LEU A 35 -7.47 -21.91 -15.55
CA LEU A 35 -6.09 -22.12 -15.08
C LEU A 35 -5.16 -20.98 -15.49
N ARG A 36 -5.26 -20.46 -16.72
CA ARG A 36 -4.49 -19.29 -17.15
C ARG A 36 -4.76 -18.07 -16.27
N ARG A 37 -6.03 -17.75 -16.04
CA ARG A 37 -6.43 -16.64 -15.15
C ARG A 37 -5.92 -16.84 -13.72
N ALA A 38 -5.98 -18.07 -13.20
CA ALA A 38 -5.47 -18.39 -11.87
C ALA A 38 -3.95 -18.17 -11.77
N CYS A 39 -3.20 -18.59 -12.79
CA CYS A 39 -1.75 -18.40 -12.86
C CYS A 39 -1.38 -16.91 -12.93
N GLU A 40 -2.04 -16.12 -13.78
CA GLU A 40 -1.82 -14.68 -13.89
C GLU A 40 -2.12 -13.97 -12.57
N TYR A 41 -3.28 -14.25 -11.97
CA TYR A 41 -3.67 -13.70 -10.68
C TYR A 41 -2.65 -14.02 -9.58
N ARG A 42 -2.17 -15.27 -9.54
CA ARG A 42 -1.14 -15.68 -8.59
C ARG A 42 0.19 -14.96 -8.84
N ALA A 43 0.62 -14.84 -10.09
CA ALA A 43 1.85 -14.14 -10.45
C ALA A 43 1.83 -12.69 -9.95
N VAL A 44 0.77 -11.94 -10.28
CA VAL A 44 0.58 -10.55 -9.83
C VAL A 44 0.52 -10.45 -8.29
N ARG A 45 -0.17 -11.37 -7.62
CA ARG A 45 -0.22 -11.37 -6.14
C ARG A 45 1.14 -11.65 -5.49
N VAL A 46 1.91 -12.58 -6.06
CA VAL A 46 3.25 -12.91 -5.56
C VAL A 46 4.19 -11.72 -5.77
N GLU A 47 4.19 -11.13 -6.96
CA GLU A 47 5.00 -9.95 -7.28
C GLU A 47 4.62 -8.77 -6.37
N ASN A 48 3.34 -8.45 -6.22
CA ASN A 48 2.88 -7.38 -5.33
C ASN A 48 3.32 -7.62 -3.87
N LYS A 49 3.28 -8.89 -3.41
CA LYS A 49 3.76 -9.25 -2.08
C LYS A 49 5.27 -9.07 -1.95
N GLN A 50 6.05 -9.47 -2.96
CA GLN A 50 7.50 -9.31 -2.98
C GLN A 50 7.90 -7.82 -3.00
N LEU A 51 7.29 -7.02 -3.88
CA LEU A 51 7.52 -5.56 -3.94
C LEU A 51 7.18 -4.89 -2.61
N LYS A 52 6.04 -5.23 -2.00
CA LYS A 52 5.67 -4.72 -0.66
C LYS A 52 6.67 -5.15 0.41
N GLN A 53 7.21 -6.37 0.34
CA GLN A 53 8.23 -6.84 1.26
C GLN A 53 9.57 -6.12 1.05
N GLU A 54 9.97 -5.82 -0.18
CA GLU A 54 11.17 -5.04 -0.48
C GLU A 54 11.07 -3.61 0.02
N ILE A 55 9.94 -2.94 -0.24
CA ILE A 55 9.66 -1.60 0.30
C ILE A 55 9.74 -1.63 1.83
N ARG A 56 9.05 -2.58 2.48
CA ARG A 56 9.11 -2.75 3.94
C ARG A 56 10.51 -3.06 4.46
N ARG A 57 11.34 -3.80 3.71
CA ARG A 57 12.74 -4.08 4.11
C ARG A 57 13.60 -2.82 4.03
N ARG A 58 13.46 -2.02 2.97
CA ARG A 58 14.12 -0.70 2.84
C ARG A 58 13.64 0.27 3.92
N ASP A 59 12.35 0.22 4.27
CA ASP A 59 11.78 1.05 5.32
C ASP A 59 12.15 0.58 6.73
N LYS A 60 12.34 -0.73 6.99
CA LYS A 60 12.73 -1.25 8.31
C LYS A 60 14.13 -0.81 8.74
N THR A 61 15.05 -0.59 7.82
CA THR A 61 16.32 0.09 8.12
C THR A 61 16.13 1.56 8.55
N ALA A 62 14.96 2.15 8.29
CA ALA A 62 14.54 3.50 8.69
C ALA A 62 13.55 3.53 9.88
N VAL A 63 13.14 2.38 10.46
CA VAL A 63 12.34 2.30 11.71
C VAL A 63 13.24 2.53 12.92
N THR A 64 14.10 3.53 12.83
CA THR A 64 14.96 3.94 13.93
C THR A 64 14.52 5.34 14.34
N ARG A 65 14.34 5.54 15.64
CA ARG A 65 14.11 6.86 16.22
C ARG A 65 15.10 7.86 15.61
N PRO A 66 14.65 9.01 15.08
CA PRO A 66 15.53 10.00 14.47
C PRO A 66 16.70 10.35 15.38
N ILE A 67 17.90 10.44 14.82
CA ILE A 67 19.13 10.64 15.60
C ILE A 67 19.33 12.14 15.87
N GLY A 68 19.40 12.52 17.14
CA GLY A 68 19.74 13.86 17.56
C GLY A 68 19.78 13.98 19.08
N ARG A 69 20.66 14.86 19.59
CA ARG A 69 20.90 15.02 21.04
C ARG A 69 20.52 16.41 21.58
N SER A 70 20.19 17.36 20.70
CA SER A 70 19.83 18.71 21.13
C SER A 70 18.49 18.71 21.86
N LYS A 71 18.35 19.57 22.87
CA LYS A 71 17.12 19.67 23.67
C LYS A 71 15.89 19.96 22.79
N ARG A 72 16.01 20.92 21.86
CA ARG A 72 14.93 21.29 20.93
C ARG A 72 14.50 20.11 20.05
N PHE A 73 15.45 19.30 19.57
CA PHE A 73 15.12 18.13 18.76
C PHE A 73 14.41 17.06 19.59
N MET A 74 14.86 16.84 20.83
CA MET A 74 14.20 15.91 21.73
C MET A 74 12.77 16.35 22.09
N GLU A 75 12.53 17.65 22.26
CA GLU A 75 11.18 18.22 22.45
C GLU A 75 10.30 18.01 21.22
N LEU A 76 10.84 18.23 20.02
CA LEU A 76 10.15 17.96 18.76
C LEU A 76 9.77 16.47 18.62
N LEU A 77 10.66 15.53 18.99
CA LEU A 77 10.33 14.10 18.97
C LEU A 77 9.21 13.75 19.96
N LYS A 78 9.19 14.36 21.14
CA LYS A 78 8.08 14.17 22.10
C LYS A 78 6.76 14.69 21.55
N LEU A 79 6.77 15.83 20.86
CA LEU A 79 5.57 16.35 20.21
C LEU A 79 5.09 15.42 19.08
N ALA A 80 6.03 14.88 18.29
CA ALA A 80 5.73 13.89 17.26
C ALA A 80 5.09 12.62 17.85
N GLU A 81 5.63 12.10 18.96
CA GLU A 81 5.07 10.96 19.71
C GLU A 81 3.65 11.25 20.21
N HIS A 82 3.37 12.48 20.65
CA HIS A 82 2.05 12.87 21.17
C HIS A 82 0.99 13.02 20.07
N VAL A 83 1.37 13.55 18.90
CA VAL A 83 0.42 13.78 17.79
C VAL A 83 0.20 12.55 16.91
N ALA A 84 1.17 11.62 16.86
CA ALA A 84 1.11 10.43 16.03
C ALA A 84 -0.17 9.57 16.16
N PRO A 85 -0.74 9.32 17.35
CA PRO A 85 -1.97 8.52 17.46
C PRO A 85 -3.25 9.29 17.03
N THR A 86 -3.15 10.59 16.70
CA THR A 86 -4.30 11.41 16.29
C THR A 86 -4.52 11.39 14.78
N ASP A 87 -5.74 11.66 14.34
CA ASP A 87 -6.09 11.81 12.91
C ASP A 87 -5.90 13.25 12.38
N SER A 88 -5.21 14.11 13.14
CA SER A 88 -5.01 15.52 12.77
C SER A 88 -3.91 15.69 11.71
N THR A 89 -4.07 16.68 10.84
CA THR A 89 -3.03 17.08 9.89
C THR A 89 -1.86 17.76 10.62
N VAL A 90 -0.63 17.33 10.33
CA VAL A 90 0.59 17.87 10.94
C VAL A 90 1.36 18.71 9.93
N LEU A 91 1.70 19.96 10.29
CA LEU A 91 2.57 20.83 9.52
C LEU A 91 3.99 20.80 10.10
N ILE A 92 4.99 20.44 9.26
CA ILE A 92 6.39 20.41 9.66
C ILE A 92 7.16 21.50 8.91
N GLN A 93 7.71 22.46 9.65
CA GLN A 93 8.46 23.59 9.09
C GLN A 93 9.95 23.50 9.45
N GLY A 94 10.77 24.12 8.61
CA GLY A 94 12.22 24.18 8.78
C GLY A 94 12.93 24.40 7.45
N GLU A 95 14.19 24.80 7.51
CA GLU A 95 15.03 25.00 6.34
C GLU A 95 15.23 23.72 5.52
N SER A 96 15.72 23.85 4.29
CA SER A 96 16.04 22.68 3.46
C SER A 96 17.12 21.84 4.14
N GLY A 97 16.98 20.51 4.11
CA GLY A 97 17.96 19.59 4.71
C GLY A 97 17.87 19.39 6.23
N THR A 98 16.92 20.00 6.95
CA THR A 98 16.78 19.84 8.42
C THR A 98 16.10 18.53 8.87
N GLY A 99 15.80 17.61 7.95
CA GLY A 99 15.22 16.31 8.28
C GLY A 99 13.69 16.28 8.42
N LYS A 100 12.95 17.22 7.79
CA LYS A 100 11.48 17.26 7.81
C LYS A 100 10.82 15.92 7.42
N GLU A 101 11.32 15.26 6.38
CA GLU A 101 10.80 13.95 5.95
C GLU A 101 11.05 12.86 6.99
N VAL A 102 12.20 12.89 7.66
CA VAL A 102 12.54 11.94 8.72
C VAL A 102 11.56 12.07 9.89
N VAL A 103 11.18 13.29 10.26
CA VAL A 103 10.18 13.55 11.29
C VAL A 103 8.79 13.09 10.82
N ALA A 104 8.38 13.40 9.58
CA ALA A 104 7.09 12.95 9.03
C ALA A 104 6.95 11.42 9.05
N ARG A 105 8.01 10.71 8.66
CA ARG A 105 8.06 9.25 8.69
C ARG A 105 8.01 8.71 10.11
N TYR A 106 8.66 9.39 11.06
CA TYR A 106 8.59 9.02 12.47
C TYR A 106 7.17 9.14 13.04
N VAL A 107 6.45 10.22 12.69
CA VAL A 107 5.02 10.38 13.05
C VAL A 107 4.18 9.24 12.47
N HIS A 108 4.32 8.92 11.17
CA HIS A 108 3.59 7.82 10.54
C HIS A 108 3.82 6.47 11.22
N ASN A 109 5.08 6.15 11.53
CA ASN A 109 5.47 4.89 12.17
C ASN A 109 4.90 4.72 13.58
N LEU A 110 4.61 5.81 14.28
CA LEU A 110 4.00 5.81 15.62
C LEU A 110 2.46 5.94 15.59
N SER A 111 1.87 6.12 14.41
CA SER A 111 0.43 6.31 14.25
C SER A 111 -0.33 4.99 14.17
N ASN A 112 -1.66 5.06 14.28
CA ASN A 112 -2.56 3.94 14.02
C ASN A 112 -2.54 3.47 12.55
N ARG A 113 -1.84 4.20 11.67
CA ARG A 113 -1.72 3.94 10.22
C ARG A 113 -0.36 3.35 9.84
N ALA A 114 0.48 2.98 10.80
CA ALA A 114 1.84 2.51 10.59
C ALA A 114 1.94 1.28 9.65
N ASP A 115 0.91 0.42 9.61
CA ASP A 115 0.86 -0.74 8.71
C ASP A 115 0.50 -0.37 7.25
N GLY A 116 -0.03 0.83 7.05
CA GLY A 116 -0.38 1.41 5.76
C GLY A 116 0.83 2.03 5.04
N PRO A 117 0.67 2.37 3.75
CA PRO A 117 1.74 2.99 2.97
C PRO A 117 2.05 4.40 3.48
N PHE A 118 3.34 4.75 3.53
CA PHE A 118 3.82 6.11 3.71
C PHE A 118 4.29 6.64 2.34
N LEU A 119 3.62 7.68 1.82
CA LEU A 119 3.97 8.29 0.54
C LEU A 119 4.51 9.70 0.78
N SER A 120 5.78 9.91 0.44
CA SER A 120 6.43 11.23 0.46
C SER A 120 6.39 11.82 -0.95
N ILE A 121 5.77 12.99 -1.12
CA ILE A 121 5.67 13.69 -2.40
C ILE A 121 6.40 15.03 -2.27
N ASN A 122 7.39 15.24 -3.11
CA ASN A 122 8.09 16.52 -3.21
C ASN A 122 7.44 17.40 -4.28
N CYS A 123 6.51 18.26 -3.87
CA CYS A 123 5.80 19.15 -4.78
C CYS A 123 6.72 20.18 -5.49
N GLY A 124 7.90 20.46 -4.94
CA GLY A 124 8.86 21.39 -5.56
C GLY A 124 9.63 20.78 -6.74
N ALA A 125 9.57 19.46 -6.92
CA ALA A 125 10.24 18.76 -8.01
C ALA A 125 9.32 18.43 -9.19
N LEU A 126 8.02 18.75 -9.10
CA LEU A 126 7.00 18.41 -10.09
C LEU A 126 6.36 19.68 -10.68
N PRO A 127 6.12 19.74 -12.00
CA PRO A 127 5.28 20.79 -12.60
C PRO A 127 3.84 20.72 -12.05
N GLU A 128 3.19 21.86 -11.82
CA GLU A 128 1.82 21.94 -11.24
C GLU A 128 0.82 21.03 -11.97
N ASN A 129 0.84 21.09 -13.30
CA ASN A 129 -0.07 20.33 -14.17
C ASN A 129 0.11 18.82 -14.01
N LEU A 130 1.34 18.37 -13.72
CA LEU A 130 1.64 16.96 -13.48
C LEU A 130 1.24 16.55 -12.06
N LEU A 131 1.41 17.45 -11.09
CA LEU A 131 1.11 17.19 -9.68
C LEU A 131 -0.37 16.85 -9.48
N GLU A 132 -1.29 17.61 -10.09
CA GLU A 132 -2.72 17.35 -9.98
C GLU A 132 -3.09 15.97 -10.55
N SER A 133 -2.53 15.62 -11.70
CA SER A 133 -2.77 14.32 -12.34
C SER A 133 -2.20 13.14 -11.55
N GLU A 134 -1.04 13.31 -10.91
CA GLU A 134 -0.45 12.25 -10.07
C GLU A 134 -1.21 12.07 -8.75
N LEU A 135 -1.70 13.16 -8.15
CA LEU A 135 -2.42 13.12 -6.87
C LEU A 135 -3.85 12.60 -7.00
N PHE A 136 -4.55 13.01 -8.06
CA PHE A 136 -5.99 12.77 -8.22
C PHE A 136 -6.33 11.82 -9.37
N GLY A 137 -5.36 11.49 -10.22
CA GLY A 137 -5.58 10.76 -11.47
C GLY A 137 -6.08 11.68 -12.59
N HIS A 138 -6.04 11.18 -13.83
CA HIS A 138 -6.58 11.89 -14.99
C HIS A 138 -7.38 10.94 -15.88
N VAL A 139 -8.29 11.51 -16.67
CA VAL A 139 -9.07 10.79 -17.69
C VAL A 139 -8.41 10.99 -19.05
N LYS A 140 -8.56 10.02 -19.96
CA LYS A 140 -8.07 10.13 -21.33
C LYS A 140 -8.64 11.39 -21.99
N GLY A 141 -7.77 12.33 -22.39
CA GLY A 141 -8.16 13.62 -22.98
C GLY A 141 -8.11 14.84 -22.04
N SER A 142 -7.61 14.68 -20.81
CA SER A 142 -7.49 15.80 -19.84
C SER A 142 -6.38 16.81 -20.18
N PHE A 143 -5.49 16.47 -21.12
CA PHE A 143 -4.40 17.32 -21.58
C PHE A 143 -4.55 17.55 -23.09
N THR A 144 -5.43 18.47 -23.44
CA THR A 144 -5.53 19.10 -24.78
C THR A 144 -5.75 20.58 -24.59
#